data_AF-A0A453B886-F1
#
_entry.id   AF-A0A453B886-F1
#
_cell.length_a   1.000
_cell.length_b   1.000
_cell.length_c   1.000
_cell.angle_alpha   90.00
_cell.angle_beta   90.00
_cell.angle_gamma   90.00
#
_symmetry.space_group_name_H-M   'P 1'
#
loop_
_entity.id
_entity.type
_entity.pdbx_description
1 polymer ?
#
loop_
_entity_poly.entity_id
_entity_poly.type
_entity_poly.pdbx_seq_one_letter_code
_entity_poly.pdbx_strand_id
1 'polypeptide(L)'
;QDHFKKYYDAVMPYLKAILMNATDKSNRMLRAKSMECISLVGMAVGKDKFRDDAKQVMEVLMALQGTPMETDDPITSYMLQAWARLCKCLGQDFLPYMHVVMPPLLQSAQLKPDVTITSAESDDEIESDDDSIETITLGDKRIGIRTSVLEEKATACNMLCCYADELKEGFFPWIDQVAPTLVPLLKFYFHEEVRRAAVAAMPELLRSAKLAVEKGQAPGRDESYVKQLSDFIIPALVEALHKEP
;
A
#
# COMPACT_ATOMS: atom_id res chain seq x y z
N GLN A 1 -20.99 14.24 -2.10
CA GLN A 1 -19.66 14.85 -1.86
C GLN A 1 -19.77 16.33 -1.45
N ASP A 2 -20.70 17.14 -1.98
CA ASP A 2 -20.70 18.59 -1.70
C ASP A 2 -21.15 19.08 -0.31
N HIS A 3 -21.83 18.25 0.49
CA HIS A 3 -22.43 18.72 1.75
C HIS A 3 -21.43 19.17 2.82
N PHE A 4 -20.18 18.67 2.78
CA PHE A 4 -19.15 19.03 3.76
C PHE A 4 -18.37 20.30 3.38
N LYS A 5 -18.45 20.76 2.12
CA LYS A 5 -17.67 21.92 1.64
C LYS A 5 -17.88 23.18 2.48
N LYS A 6 -19.11 23.42 2.96
CA LYS A 6 -19.46 24.55 3.83
C LYS A 6 -18.80 24.53 5.22
N TYR A 7 -18.35 23.37 5.70
CA TYR A 7 -17.71 23.22 7.00
C TYR A 7 -16.19 23.15 6.90
N TYR A 8 -15.65 23.00 5.68
CA TYR A 8 -14.23 22.80 5.45
C TYR A 8 -13.35 23.90 6.06
N ASP A 9 -13.67 25.16 5.76
CA ASP A 9 -12.88 26.31 6.19
C ASP A 9 -12.93 26.50 7.71
N ALA A 10 -13.97 25.98 8.37
CA ALA A 10 -14.09 25.97 9.82
C ALA A 10 -13.30 24.82 10.46
N VAL A 11 -13.28 23.63 9.86
CA VAL A 11 -12.72 22.42 10.48
C VAL A 11 -11.23 22.22 10.17
N MET A 12 -10.83 22.44 8.91
CA MET A 12 -9.47 22.13 8.43
C MET A 12 -8.36 22.84 9.22
N PRO A 13 -8.47 24.13 9.60
CA PRO A 13 -7.43 24.81 10.36
C PRO A 13 -7.10 24.12 11.69
N TYR A 14 -8.11 23.65 12.42
CA TYR A 14 -7.92 22.96 13.70
C TYR A 14 -7.26 21.60 13.52
N LEU A 15 -7.68 20.83 12.52
CA LEU A 15 -7.06 19.54 12.21
C LEU A 15 -5.59 19.70 11.85
N LYS A 16 -5.25 20.69 10.99
CA LYS A 16 -3.86 21.00 10.66
C LYS A 16 -3.06 21.44 11.87
N ALA A 17 -3.63 22.28 12.75
CA ALA A 17 -2.96 22.70 13.98
C ALA A 17 -2.64 21.50 14.89
N ILE A 18 -3.54 20.52 15.01
CA ILE A 18 -3.27 19.27 15.74
C ILE A 18 -2.15 18.48 15.04
N LEU A 19 -2.23 18.32 13.72
CA LEU A 19 -1.25 17.56 12.94
C LEU A 19 0.18 18.14 13.06
N MET A 20 0.29 19.47 13.10
CA MET A 20 1.57 20.20 13.15
C MET A 20 2.13 20.30 14.56
N ASN A 21 1.29 20.49 15.58
CA ASN A 21 1.77 20.85 16.93
C ASN A 21 1.74 19.69 17.93
N ALA A 22 0.91 18.66 17.71
CA ALA A 22 0.76 17.55 18.67
C ALA A 22 1.87 16.49 18.49
N THR A 23 3.13 16.90 18.55
CA THR A 23 4.30 16.06 18.23
C THR A 23 4.79 15.16 19.37
N ASP A 24 4.29 15.38 20.59
CA ASP A 24 4.70 14.61 21.77
C ASP A 24 4.26 13.14 21.70
N LYS A 25 5.03 12.24 22.34
CA LYS A 25 4.72 10.80 22.38
C LYS A 25 3.30 10.50 22.89
N SER A 26 2.83 11.24 23.90
CA SER A 26 1.47 11.10 24.46
C SER A 26 0.36 11.44 23.46
N ASN A 27 0.66 12.23 22.42
CA ASN A 27 -0.30 12.72 21.45
C ASN A 27 -0.25 11.97 20.10
N ARG A 28 0.56 10.91 19.98
CA ARG A 28 0.74 10.13 18.74
C ARG A 28 -0.59 9.71 18.11
N MET A 29 -1.50 9.13 18.90
CA MET A 29 -2.81 8.69 18.40
C MET A 29 -3.71 9.85 17.98
N LEU A 30 -3.70 10.97 18.73
CA LEU A 30 -4.45 12.18 18.36
C LEU A 30 -3.96 12.73 17.02
N ARG A 31 -2.64 12.78 16.84
CA ARG A 31 -2.02 13.21 15.58
C ARG A 31 -2.39 12.28 14.42
N ALA A 32 -2.35 10.97 14.64
CA ALA A 32 -2.74 9.96 13.65
C ALA A 32 -4.21 10.10 13.23
N LYS A 33 -5.12 10.30 14.20
CA LYS A 33 -6.55 10.51 13.95
C LYS A 33 -6.83 11.83 13.25
N SER A 34 -6.08 12.88 13.56
CA SER A 34 -6.17 14.15 12.83
C SER A 34 -5.77 13.97 11.37
N MET A 35 -4.65 13.30 11.10
CA MET A 35 -4.18 12.97 9.75
C MET A 35 -5.21 12.15 8.96
N GLU A 36 -5.77 11.11 9.57
CA GLU A 36 -6.87 10.34 8.98
C GLU A 36 -8.06 11.24 8.64
N CYS A 37 -8.50 12.07 9.59
CA CYS A 37 -9.64 12.98 9.40
C CYS A 37 -9.40 13.96 8.24
N ILE A 38 -8.21 14.57 8.18
CA ILE A 38 -7.80 15.47 7.09
C ILE A 38 -7.93 14.77 5.73
N SER A 39 -7.41 13.55 5.61
CA SER A 39 -7.46 12.80 4.35
C SER A 39 -8.89 12.45 3.91
N LEU A 40 -9.77 12.10 4.86
CA LEU A 40 -11.19 11.83 4.62
C LEU A 40 -11.96 13.10 4.21
N VAL A 41 -11.70 14.21 4.91
CA VAL A 41 -12.28 15.52 4.58
C VAL A 41 -11.84 15.95 3.18
N GLY A 42 -10.55 15.77 2.85
CA GLY A 42 -10.02 16.04 1.51
C GLY A 42 -10.75 15.27 0.41
N MET A 43 -10.96 13.96 0.59
CA MET A 43 -11.76 13.16 -0.35
C MET A 43 -13.22 13.63 -0.44
N ALA A 44 -13.80 14.08 0.67
CA ALA A 44 -15.19 14.55 0.69
C ALA A 44 -15.37 15.86 -0.09
N VAL A 45 -14.46 16.82 0.07
CA VAL A 45 -14.56 18.14 -0.59
C VAL A 45 -13.99 18.18 -2.00
N GLY A 46 -13.13 17.22 -2.34
CA GLY A 46 -12.49 17.09 -3.65
C GLY A 46 -11.19 17.88 -3.79
N LYS A 47 -10.43 17.51 -4.83
CA LYS A 47 -9.09 18.00 -5.12
C LYS A 47 -8.96 19.52 -5.09
N ASP A 48 -9.87 20.23 -5.77
CA ASP A 48 -9.72 21.67 -5.99
C ASP A 48 -9.76 22.47 -4.68
N LYS A 49 -10.61 22.06 -3.72
CA LYS A 49 -10.71 22.72 -2.42
C LYS A 49 -9.57 22.30 -1.47
N PHE A 50 -9.11 21.05 -1.59
CA PHE A 50 -8.13 20.47 -0.68
C PHE A 50 -6.67 20.69 -1.11
N ARG A 51 -6.40 21.03 -2.38
CA ARG A 51 -5.07 21.06 -3.01
C ARG A 51 -3.98 21.75 -2.18
N ASP A 52 -4.22 22.95 -1.68
CA ASP A 52 -3.19 23.72 -0.97
C ASP A 52 -2.93 23.18 0.44
N ASP A 53 -3.98 22.73 1.12
CA ASP A 53 -3.84 22.07 2.42
C ASP A 53 -3.18 20.69 2.28
N ALA A 54 -3.46 19.98 1.18
CA ALA A 54 -2.85 18.70 0.87
C ALA A 54 -1.32 18.81 0.80
N LYS A 55 -0.79 19.86 0.16
CA LYS A 55 0.67 20.08 0.10
C LYS A 55 1.29 20.19 1.49
N GLN A 56 0.70 20.99 2.37
CA GLN A 56 1.17 21.15 3.76
C GLN A 56 1.10 19.82 4.53
N VAL A 57 0.02 19.06 4.34
CA VAL A 57 -0.15 17.75 4.97
C VAL A 57 0.92 16.78 4.48
N MET A 58 1.17 16.73 3.18
CA MET A 58 2.16 15.86 2.56
C MET A 58 3.59 16.19 3.04
N GLU A 59 3.92 17.47 3.23
CA GLU A 59 5.19 17.89 3.83
C GLU A 59 5.37 17.32 5.25
N VAL A 60 4.31 17.35 6.07
CA VAL A 60 4.35 16.75 7.41
C VAL A 60 4.51 15.23 7.33
N LEU A 61 3.85 14.56 6.39
CA LEU A 61 3.99 13.11 6.20
C LEU A 61 5.40 12.70 5.79
N MET A 62 6.01 13.44 4.85
CA MET A 62 7.38 13.19 4.43
C MET A 62 8.37 13.35 5.60
N ALA A 63 8.19 14.39 6.42
CA ALA A 63 9.02 14.61 7.60
C ALA A 63 8.86 13.48 8.63
N LEU A 64 7.62 12.99 8.84
CA LEU A 64 7.34 11.87 9.73
C LEU A 64 7.96 10.57 9.23
N GLN A 65 7.86 10.28 7.94
CA GLN A 65 8.39 9.06 7.35
C GLN A 65 9.93 8.99 7.41
N GLY A 66 10.61 10.13 7.47
CA GLY A 66 12.06 10.20 7.68
C GLY A 66 12.51 9.99 9.14
N THR A 67 11.59 9.91 10.10
CA THR A 67 11.93 9.65 11.50
C THR A 67 11.93 8.15 11.78
N PRO A 68 12.95 7.59 12.48
CA PRO A 68 12.92 6.21 12.93
C PRO A 68 11.73 6.02 13.87
N MET A 69 10.75 5.22 13.44
CA MET A 69 9.60 4.84 14.26
C MET A 69 9.83 3.48 14.89
N GLU A 70 9.22 3.24 16.05
CA GLU A 70 9.17 1.90 16.65
C GLU A 70 8.36 0.98 15.72
N THR A 71 8.73 -0.29 15.61
CA THR A 71 8.15 -1.26 14.66
C THR A 71 6.64 -1.44 14.82
N ASP A 72 6.11 -1.24 16.03
CA ASP A 72 4.67 -1.37 16.34
C ASP A 72 3.97 -0.01 16.53
N ASP A 73 4.54 1.10 16.03
CA ASP A 73 3.89 2.40 16.17
C ASP A 73 2.60 2.44 15.32
N PRO A 74 1.41 2.61 15.94
CA PRO A 74 0.15 2.62 15.22
C PRO A 74 0.09 3.73 14.15
N ILE A 75 0.87 4.81 14.29
CA ILE A 75 0.96 5.89 13.29
C ILE A 75 1.31 5.35 11.91
N THR A 76 2.15 4.31 11.80
CA THR A 76 2.59 3.75 10.51
C THR A 76 1.40 3.28 9.67
N SER A 77 0.46 2.56 10.28
CA SER A 77 -0.75 2.08 9.59
C SER A 77 -1.67 3.24 9.14
N TYR A 78 -1.84 4.26 9.98
CA TYR A 78 -2.61 5.46 9.63
C TYR A 78 -1.94 6.26 8.51
N MET A 79 -0.61 6.33 8.50
CA MET A 79 0.15 7.05 7.50
C MET A 79 0.01 6.40 6.13
N LEU A 80 0.13 5.07 6.06
CA LEU A 80 -0.11 4.30 4.83
C LEU A 80 -1.53 4.55 4.27
N GLN A 81 -2.55 4.47 5.12
CA GLN A 81 -3.93 4.76 4.71
C GLN A 81 -4.13 6.22 4.27
N ALA A 82 -3.47 7.17 4.93
CA ALA A 82 -3.51 8.58 4.56
C ALA A 82 -2.90 8.78 3.17
N TRP A 83 -1.73 8.19 2.89
CA TRP A 83 -1.11 8.27 1.56
C TRP A 83 -2.01 7.72 0.45
N ALA A 84 -2.71 6.60 0.67
CA ALA A 84 -3.67 6.06 -0.29
C ALA A 84 -4.81 7.05 -0.58
N ARG A 85 -5.41 7.64 0.45
CA ARG A 85 -6.51 8.62 0.31
C ARG A 85 -6.04 9.92 -0.34
N LEU A 86 -4.82 10.35 -0.04
CA LEU A 86 -4.20 11.54 -0.65
C LEU A 86 -3.90 11.30 -2.13
N CYS A 87 -3.37 10.14 -2.50
CA CYS A 87 -3.19 9.74 -3.90
C CYS A 87 -4.52 9.76 -4.66
N LYS A 88 -5.56 9.13 -4.11
CA LYS A 88 -6.91 9.13 -4.69
C LYS A 88 -7.51 10.53 -4.83
N CYS A 89 -7.29 11.40 -3.84
CA CYS A 89 -7.80 12.77 -3.89
C CYS A 89 -7.06 13.63 -4.92
N LEU A 90 -5.73 13.51 -4.99
CA LEU A 90 -4.87 14.40 -5.79
C LEU A 90 -4.66 13.89 -7.23
N GLY A 91 -4.77 12.60 -7.47
CA GLY A 91 -4.44 11.96 -8.74
C GLY A 91 -3.03 12.33 -9.19
N GLN A 92 -2.89 12.83 -10.41
CA GLN A 92 -1.59 13.20 -11.00
C GLN A 92 -0.76 14.21 -10.18
N ASP A 93 -1.39 15.04 -9.33
CA ASP A 93 -0.65 15.99 -8.48
C ASP A 93 0.12 15.27 -7.35
N PHE A 94 -0.13 13.97 -7.16
CA PHE A 94 0.58 13.12 -6.21
C PHE A 94 1.94 12.63 -6.75
N LEU A 95 2.18 12.70 -8.07
CA LEU A 95 3.40 12.17 -8.71
C LEU A 95 4.72 12.68 -8.09
N PRO A 96 4.86 13.97 -7.71
CA PRO A 96 6.08 14.47 -7.10
C PRO A 96 6.48 13.73 -5.82
N TYR A 97 5.53 13.09 -5.13
CA TYR A 97 5.75 12.44 -3.84
C TYR A 97 6.04 10.94 -3.96
N MET A 98 5.90 10.36 -5.15
CA MET A 98 6.06 8.91 -5.37
C MET A 98 7.43 8.38 -4.95
N HIS A 99 8.50 9.17 -5.14
CA HIS A 99 9.86 8.77 -4.78
C HIS A 99 10.05 8.54 -3.27
N VAL A 100 9.20 9.14 -2.43
CA VAL A 100 9.22 8.93 -0.98
C VAL A 100 8.37 7.74 -0.58
N VAL A 101 7.19 7.57 -1.18
CA VAL A 101 6.22 6.55 -0.76
C VAL A 101 6.49 5.16 -1.34
N MET A 102 7.08 5.08 -2.54
CA MET A 102 7.28 3.80 -3.23
C MET A 102 8.33 2.89 -2.59
N PRO A 103 9.51 3.38 -2.17
CA PRO A 103 10.55 2.51 -1.62
C PRO A 103 10.09 1.65 -0.42
N PRO A 104 9.46 2.20 0.63
CA PRO A 104 9.00 1.37 1.75
C PRO A 104 7.85 0.43 1.35
N LEU A 105 6.96 0.85 0.45
CA LEU A 105 5.91 -0.05 -0.04
C LEU A 105 6.48 -1.25 -0.78
N LEU A 106 7.51 -1.06 -1.61
CA LEU A 106 8.19 -2.14 -2.29
C LEU A 106 8.92 -3.05 -1.30
N GLN A 107 9.54 -2.49 -0.27
CA GLN A 107 10.17 -3.26 0.81
C GLN A 107 9.14 -4.14 1.54
N SER A 108 8.02 -3.57 1.99
CA SER A 108 6.94 -4.30 2.67
C SER A 108 6.31 -5.36 1.75
N ALA A 109 6.09 -5.03 0.48
CA ALA A 109 5.58 -5.98 -0.52
C ALA A 109 6.56 -7.13 -0.82
N GLN A 110 7.85 -6.98 -0.48
CA GLN A 110 8.88 -8.01 -0.65
C GLN A 110 9.19 -8.79 0.64
N LEU A 111 8.53 -8.47 1.77
CA LEU A 111 8.69 -9.22 3.02
C LEU A 111 8.46 -10.72 2.80
N LYS A 112 9.37 -11.53 3.34
CA LYS A 112 9.25 -12.98 3.30
C LYS A 112 8.35 -13.44 4.46
N PRO A 113 7.48 -14.44 4.24
CA PRO A 113 6.79 -15.10 5.34
C PRO A 113 7.80 -15.55 6.40
N ASP A 114 7.50 -15.23 7.66
CA ASP A 114 8.21 -15.80 8.80
C ASP A 114 7.50 -17.10 9.18
N VAL A 115 8.16 -18.22 8.89
CA VAL A 115 7.59 -19.57 8.99
C VAL A 115 8.48 -20.42 9.87
N THR A 116 7.92 -20.90 10.97
CA THR A 116 8.57 -21.83 11.90
C THR A 116 7.98 -23.21 11.70
N ILE A 117 8.82 -24.22 11.50
CA ILE A 117 8.37 -25.62 11.35
C ILE A 117 8.91 -26.43 12.51
N THR A 118 8.03 -26.98 13.33
CA THR A 118 8.36 -27.92 14.43
C THR A 118 7.72 -29.28 14.19
N SER A 119 8.18 -30.30 14.92
CA SER A 119 7.53 -31.61 14.92
C SER A 119 6.20 -31.50 15.66
N ALA A 120 5.14 -32.13 15.15
CA ALA A 120 3.85 -32.19 15.84
C ALA A 120 3.91 -33.07 17.10
N GLU A 121 4.93 -33.92 17.22
CA GLU A 121 5.13 -34.87 18.32
C GLU A 121 6.10 -34.37 19.40
N SER A 122 6.78 -33.23 19.20
CA SER A 122 7.64 -32.62 20.22
C SER A 122 6.82 -31.77 21.18
N ASP A 123 7.14 -31.82 22.48
CA ASP A 123 6.64 -30.89 23.50
C ASP A 123 7.13 -29.44 23.29
N ASP A 124 7.97 -29.21 22.27
CA ASP A 124 8.32 -27.87 21.78
C ASP A 124 7.07 -27.22 21.14
N GLU A 125 6.23 -26.62 21.99
CA GLU A 125 5.18 -25.73 21.56
C GLU A 125 5.82 -24.52 20.87
N ILE A 126 5.34 -24.19 19.66
CA ILE A 126 5.63 -22.87 19.08
C ILE A 126 4.97 -21.90 20.05
N GLU A 127 5.76 -21.05 20.72
CA GLU A 127 5.28 -20.09 21.72
C GLU A 127 4.01 -19.38 21.19
N SER A 128 2.84 -19.81 21.65
CA SER A 128 1.54 -19.32 21.17
C SER A 128 1.07 -18.07 21.92
N ASP A 129 1.90 -17.52 22.81
CA ASP A 129 1.61 -16.29 23.55
C ASP A 129 1.82 -15.03 22.67
N ASP A 130 2.40 -15.18 21.47
CA ASP A 130 2.39 -14.15 20.44
C ASP A 130 1.11 -14.30 19.59
N ASP A 131 0.09 -13.47 19.88
CA ASP A 131 -1.17 -13.38 19.13
C ASP A 131 -0.97 -13.18 17.61
N SER A 132 0.24 -12.81 17.17
CA SER A 132 0.60 -12.66 15.75
C SER A 132 1.08 -13.95 15.07
N ILE A 133 1.10 -15.10 15.74
CA ILE A 133 1.52 -16.38 15.16
C ILE A 133 0.35 -17.35 15.05
N GLU A 134 -0.05 -17.68 13.82
CA GLU A 134 -1.02 -18.75 13.57
C GLU A 134 -0.32 -20.08 13.32
N THR A 135 -0.81 -21.15 13.96
CA THR A 135 -0.23 -22.48 13.85
C THR A 135 -1.13 -23.43 13.08
N ILE A 136 -0.58 -24.08 12.05
CA ILE A 136 -1.25 -25.08 11.21
C ILE A 136 -0.53 -26.41 11.36
N THR A 137 -1.26 -27.49 11.66
CA THR A 137 -0.70 -28.85 11.71
C THR A 137 -0.95 -29.57 10.39
N LEU A 138 0.12 -30.03 9.74
CA LEU A 138 0.07 -30.79 8.50
C LEU A 138 0.83 -32.11 8.67
N GLY A 139 0.10 -33.17 9.00
CA GLY A 139 0.70 -34.49 9.26
C GLY A 139 1.53 -34.49 10.54
N ASP A 140 2.81 -34.84 10.41
CA ASP A 140 3.81 -34.88 11.49
C ASP A 140 4.47 -33.52 11.75
N LYS A 141 4.07 -32.48 11.03
CA LYS A 141 4.65 -31.13 11.14
C LYS A 141 3.65 -30.13 11.67
N ARG A 142 4.15 -29.22 12.50
CA ARG A 142 3.46 -28.03 12.98
C ARG A 142 4.13 -26.80 12.37
N ILE A 143 3.36 -25.97 11.69
CA ILE A 143 3.84 -24.79 10.95
C ILE A 143 3.27 -23.56 11.64
N GLY A 144 4.12 -22.76 12.28
CA GLY A 144 3.80 -21.43 12.79
C GLY A 144 4.07 -20.38 11.71
N ILE A 145 3.12 -19.47 11.49
CA ILE A 145 3.20 -18.40 10.50
C ILE A 145 2.92 -17.08 11.21
N ARG A 146 3.86 -16.13 11.13
CA ARG A 146 3.64 -14.78 11.66
C ARG A 146 2.71 -13.98 10.74
N THR A 147 1.45 -13.81 11.15
CA THR A 147 0.40 -13.15 10.36
C THR A 147 0.62 -11.66 10.21
N SER A 148 1.17 -10.97 11.21
CA SER A 148 1.43 -9.52 11.16
C SER A 148 2.29 -9.09 9.97
N VAL A 149 3.32 -9.88 9.64
CA VAL A 149 4.18 -9.65 8.45
C VAL A 149 3.39 -9.81 7.15
N LEU A 150 2.45 -10.76 7.12
CA LEU A 150 1.60 -11.01 5.96
C LEU A 150 0.55 -9.92 5.77
N GLU A 151 0.00 -9.38 6.86
CA GLU A 151 -0.92 -8.24 6.84
C GLU A 151 -0.25 -6.96 6.34
N GLU A 152 0.98 -6.69 6.78
CA GLU A 152 1.77 -5.56 6.27
C GLU A 152 2.03 -5.72 4.77
N LYS A 153 2.45 -6.91 4.35
CA LYS A 153 2.67 -7.24 2.93
C LYS A 153 1.38 -7.06 2.11
N ALA A 154 0.25 -7.54 2.60
CA ALA A 154 -1.05 -7.39 1.93
C ALA A 154 -1.44 -5.93 1.77
N THR A 155 -1.26 -5.14 2.83
CA THR A 155 -1.50 -3.69 2.82
C THR A 155 -0.64 -3.00 1.76
N ALA A 156 0.65 -3.32 1.70
CA ALA A 156 1.56 -2.76 0.71
C ALA A 156 1.16 -3.12 -0.73
N CYS A 157 0.79 -4.38 -0.99
CA CYS A 157 0.33 -4.83 -2.30
C CYS A 157 -0.96 -4.10 -2.73
N ASN A 158 -1.91 -3.93 -1.80
CA ASN A 158 -3.14 -3.19 -2.05
C ASN A 158 -2.85 -1.72 -2.40
N MET A 159 -1.90 -1.08 -1.70
CA MET A 159 -1.50 0.29 -1.99
C MET A 159 -0.85 0.45 -3.36
N LEU A 160 0.02 -0.48 -3.76
CA LEU A 160 0.61 -0.50 -5.10
C LEU A 160 -0.47 -0.61 -6.19
N CYS A 161 -1.49 -1.45 -5.98
CA CYS A 161 -2.66 -1.52 -6.85
C CYS A 161 -3.41 -0.19 -6.93
N CYS A 162 -3.72 0.43 -5.78
CA CYS A 162 -4.44 1.71 -5.74
C CYS A 162 -3.66 2.82 -6.46
N TYR A 163 -2.34 2.88 -6.30
CA TYR A 163 -1.52 3.87 -7.00
C TYR A 163 -1.50 3.65 -8.51
N ALA A 164 -1.45 2.41 -8.97
CA ALA A 164 -1.53 2.11 -10.40
C ALA A 164 -2.88 2.57 -10.99
N ASP A 165 -4.01 2.29 -10.34
CA ASP A 165 -5.34 2.71 -10.82
C ASP A 165 -5.51 4.24 -10.83
N GLU A 166 -5.14 4.91 -9.74
CA GLU A 166 -5.35 6.36 -9.58
C GLU A 166 -4.38 7.19 -10.42
N LEU A 167 -3.12 6.74 -10.56
CA LEU A 167 -2.07 7.49 -11.25
C LEU A 167 -1.92 7.11 -12.72
N LYS A 168 -2.49 5.98 -13.18
CA LYS A 168 -2.56 5.62 -14.60
C LYS A 168 -1.19 5.73 -15.28
N GLU A 169 -1.08 6.49 -16.38
CA GLU A 169 0.19 6.69 -17.09
C GLU A 169 1.33 7.21 -16.20
N GLY A 170 1.02 8.00 -15.16
CA GLY A 170 2.00 8.52 -14.22
C GLY A 170 2.65 7.44 -13.34
N PHE A 171 2.02 6.26 -13.22
CA PHE A 171 2.59 5.11 -12.51
C PHE A 171 3.66 4.37 -13.33
N PHE A 172 3.75 4.63 -14.63
CA PHE A 172 4.66 3.94 -15.56
C PHE A 172 6.10 3.77 -15.08
N PRO A 173 6.78 4.79 -14.49
CA PRO A 173 8.17 4.66 -14.05
C PRO A 173 8.41 3.56 -13.00
N TRP A 174 7.36 3.09 -12.34
CA TRP A 174 7.43 2.11 -11.25
C TRP A 174 7.09 0.68 -11.69
N ILE A 175 6.51 0.50 -12.88
CA ILE A 175 6.02 -0.81 -13.34
C ILE A 175 7.15 -1.85 -13.37
N ASP A 176 8.35 -1.47 -13.80
CA ASP A 176 9.51 -2.38 -13.89
C ASP A 176 9.99 -2.87 -12.51
N GLN A 177 9.65 -2.18 -11.41
CA GLN A 177 9.93 -2.63 -10.04
C GLN A 177 8.74 -3.37 -9.42
N VAL A 178 7.52 -2.92 -9.72
CA VAL A 178 6.28 -3.41 -9.13
C VAL A 178 5.85 -4.74 -9.76
N ALA A 179 5.90 -4.88 -11.08
CA ALA A 179 5.45 -6.10 -11.75
C ALA A 179 6.26 -7.34 -11.32
N PRO A 180 7.61 -7.31 -11.27
CA PRO A 180 8.38 -8.45 -10.78
C PRO A 180 8.15 -8.75 -9.29
N THR A 181 7.71 -7.75 -8.52
CA THR A 181 7.35 -7.93 -7.11
C THR A 181 5.98 -8.58 -6.95
N LEU A 182 4.96 -8.15 -7.70
CA LEU A 182 3.57 -8.60 -7.52
C LEU A 182 3.22 -9.88 -8.29
N VAL A 183 3.81 -10.13 -9.47
CA VAL A 183 3.47 -11.30 -10.29
C VAL A 183 3.74 -12.63 -9.56
N PRO A 184 4.87 -12.83 -8.85
CA PRO A 184 5.08 -14.04 -8.06
C PRO A 184 4.03 -14.23 -6.95
N LEU A 185 3.45 -13.13 -6.45
CA LEU A 185 2.47 -13.16 -5.36
C LEU A 185 1.11 -13.70 -5.77
N LEU A 186 0.84 -13.83 -7.07
CA LEU A 186 -0.36 -14.53 -7.57
C LEU A 186 -0.43 -15.98 -7.07
N LYS A 187 0.71 -16.60 -6.77
CA LYS A 187 0.82 -17.98 -6.26
C LYS A 187 1.14 -18.04 -4.77
N PHE A 188 0.96 -16.94 -4.05
CA PHE A 188 1.32 -16.83 -2.64
C PHE A 188 0.29 -17.52 -1.74
N TYR A 189 0.53 -18.78 -1.41
CA TYR A 189 -0.44 -19.63 -0.69
C TYR A 189 -0.63 -19.23 0.78
N PHE A 190 0.31 -18.50 1.38
CA PHE A 190 0.28 -18.14 2.81
C PHE A 190 -0.78 -17.11 3.21
N HIS A 191 -1.27 -16.28 2.28
CA HIS A 191 -2.21 -15.22 2.63
C HIS A 191 -3.10 -14.84 1.44
N GLU A 192 -4.42 -14.94 1.61
CA GLU A 192 -5.40 -14.68 0.54
C GLU A 192 -5.38 -13.20 0.10
N GLU A 193 -5.34 -12.27 1.04
CA GLU A 193 -5.36 -10.83 0.72
C GLU A 193 -4.16 -10.38 -0.11
N VAL A 194 -3.00 -11.03 0.06
CA VAL A 194 -1.82 -10.77 -0.77
C VAL A 194 -2.08 -11.20 -2.22
N ARG A 195 -2.68 -12.38 -2.42
CA ARG A 195 -3.05 -12.86 -3.77
C ARG A 195 -4.10 -11.96 -4.39
N ARG A 196 -5.15 -11.59 -3.64
CA ARG A 196 -6.22 -10.71 -4.11
C ARG A 196 -5.68 -9.36 -4.56
N ALA A 197 -4.81 -8.75 -3.76
CA ALA A 197 -4.14 -7.50 -4.10
C ALA A 197 -3.28 -7.63 -5.36
N ALA A 198 -2.50 -8.72 -5.48
CA ALA A 198 -1.68 -8.98 -6.65
C ALA A 198 -2.54 -9.14 -7.92
N VAL A 199 -3.61 -9.93 -7.87
CA VAL A 199 -4.55 -10.11 -8.99
C VAL A 199 -5.17 -8.77 -9.41
N ALA A 200 -5.63 -7.97 -8.45
CA ALA A 200 -6.23 -6.66 -8.71
C ALA A 200 -5.24 -5.67 -9.37
N ALA A 201 -3.94 -5.75 -9.03
CA ALA A 201 -2.93 -4.86 -9.60
C ALA A 201 -2.62 -5.17 -11.07
N MET A 202 -2.74 -6.43 -11.51
CA MET A 202 -2.35 -6.85 -12.87
C MET A 202 -2.99 -6.04 -14.00
N PRO A 203 -4.33 -5.85 -14.08
CA PRO A 203 -4.93 -5.04 -15.12
C PRO A 203 -4.49 -3.56 -15.03
N GLU A 204 -4.29 -3.03 -13.83
CA GLU A 204 -3.90 -1.64 -13.64
C GLU A 204 -2.46 -1.37 -14.07
N LEU A 205 -1.55 -2.33 -13.90
CA LEU A 205 -0.19 -2.26 -14.44
C LEU A 205 -0.19 -2.24 -15.98
N LEU A 206 -0.96 -3.15 -16.61
CA LEU A 206 -1.08 -3.21 -18.07
C LEU A 206 -1.71 -1.93 -18.62
N ARG A 207 -2.76 -1.44 -17.98
CA ARG A 207 -3.45 -0.19 -18.34
C ARG A 207 -2.53 1.01 -18.21
N SER A 208 -1.78 1.11 -17.11
CA SER A 208 -0.82 2.19 -16.87
C SER A 208 0.28 2.20 -17.94
N ALA A 209 0.82 1.02 -18.29
CA ALA A 209 1.80 0.88 -19.36
C ALA A 209 1.24 1.30 -20.72
N LYS A 210 0.06 0.80 -21.08
CA LYS A 210 -0.62 1.14 -22.33
C LYS A 210 -0.87 2.65 -22.46
N LEU A 211 -1.44 3.27 -21.42
CA LEU A 211 -1.72 4.70 -21.42
C LEU A 211 -0.45 5.55 -21.54
N ALA A 212 0.65 5.14 -20.90
CA ALA A 212 1.93 5.85 -20.99
C ALA A 212 2.51 5.79 -22.41
N VAL A 213 2.41 4.64 -23.09
CA VAL A 213 2.82 4.50 -24.50
C VAL A 213 1.94 5.34 -25.42
N GLU A 214 0.62 5.24 -25.30
CA GLU A 214 -0.34 6.00 -26.13
C GLU A 214 -0.17 7.52 -26.00
N LYS A 215 0.20 8.01 -24.80
CA LYS A 215 0.42 9.43 -24.52
C LYS A 215 1.86 9.90 -24.78
N GLY A 216 2.76 9.02 -25.22
CA GLY A 216 4.17 9.35 -25.45
C GLY A 216 4.96 9.66 -24.16
N GLN A 217 4.49 9.18 -23.00
CA GLN A 217 5.11 9.38 -21.69
C GLN A 217 6.02 8.20 -21.27
N ALA A 218 6.23 7.25 -22.18
CA ALA A 218 7.08 6.08 -22.00
C ALA A 218 8.37 6.25 -22.82
N PRO A 219 9.39 6.99 -22.33
CA PRO A 219 10.59 7.27 -23.11
C PRO A 219 11.34 5.99 -23.47
N GLY A 220 11.55 5.75 -24.77
CA GLY A 220 12.26 4.57 -25.27
C GLY A 220 11.47 3.26 -25.19
N ARG A 221 10.16 3.32 -24.93
CA ARG A 221 9.28 2.15 -24.82
C ARG A 221 8.07 2.35 -25.73
N ASP A 222 7.71 1.30 -26.47
CA ASP A 222 6.61 1.31 -27.43
C ASP A 222 5.62 0.16 -27.13
N GLU A 223 4.76 -0.18 -28.10
CA GLU A 223 3.81 -1.29 -27.96
C GLU A 223 4.49 -2.63 -27.64
N SER A 224 5.75 -2.83 -28.02
CA SER A 224 6.49 -4.05 -27.67
C SER A 224 6.70 -4.20 -26.17
N TYR A 225 6.80 -3.10 -25.43
CA TYR A 225 6.88 -3.13 -23.97
C TYR A 225 5.57 -3.61 -23.34
N VAL A 226 4.43 -3.08 -23.80
CA VAL A 226 3.11 -3.50 -23.33
C VAL A 226 2.89 -4.98 -23.63
N LYS A 227 3.35 -5.45 -24.79
CA LYS A 227 3.33 -6.87 -25.15
C LYS A 227 4.19 -7.71 -24.20
N GLN A 228 5.44 -7.33 -23.95
CA GLN A 228 6.32 -8.03 -23.00
C GLN A 228 5.71 -8.12 -21.59
N LEU A 229 5.13 -7.03 -21.11
CA LEU A 229 4.46 -6.99 -19.81
C LEU A 229 3.22 -7.91 -19.79
N SER A 230 2.45 -7.94 -20.89
CA SER A 230 1.32 -8.85 -21.06
C SER A 230 1.74 -10.31 -21.08
N ASP A 231 2.81 -10.63 -21.81
CA ASP A 231 3.41 -11.97 -21.91
C ASP A 231 3.99 -12.45 -20.56
N PHE A 232 4.32 -11.52 -19.66
CA PHE A 232 4.72 -11.85 -18.29
C PHE A 232 3.52 -12.06 -17.35
N ILE A 233 2.52 -11.17 -17.41
CA ILE A 233 1.38 -11.15 -16.48
C ILE A 233 0.33 -12.22 -16.80
N ILE A 234 -0.09 -12.33 -18.08
CA ILE A 234 -1.23 -13.16 -18.47
C ILE A 234 -0.99 -14.64 -18.17
N PRO A 235 0.17 -15.25 -18.54
CA PRO A 235 0.42 -16.65 -18.22
C PRO A 235 0.43 -16.92 -16.71
N ALA A 236 0.96 -15.99 -15.92
CA ALA A 236 0.99 -16.12 -14.46
C ALA A 236 -0.42 -16.08 -13.85
N LEU A 237 -1.30 -15.21 -14.35
CA LEU A 237 -2.71 -15.17 -13.97
C LEU A 237 -3.45 -16.47 -14.35
N VAL A 238 -3.26 -16.95 -15.57
CA VAL A 238 -3.88 -18.19 -16.05
C VAL A 238 -3.44 -19.37 -15.18
N GLU A 239 -2.15 -19.46 -14.82
CA GLU A 239 -1.68 -20.52 -13.94
C GLU A 239 -2.24 -20.39 -12.51
N ALA A 240 -2.36 -19.16 -11.99
CA ALA A 240 -2.92 -18.91 -10.66
C ALA A 240 -4.41 -19.29 -10.58
N LEU A 241 -5.20 -18.98 -11.63
CA LEU A 241 -6.62 -19.35 -11.74
C LEU A 241 -6.88 -20.85 -11.57
N HIS A 242 -6.01 -21.71 -12.08
CA HIS A 242 -6.15 -23.17 -11.93
C HIS A 242 -5.82 -23.67 -10.51
N LYS A 243 -5.25 -22.83 -9.66
CA LYS A 243 -4.82 -23.16 -8.30
C LYS A 243 -5.66 -22.44 -7.24
N GLU A 244 -6.63 -21.62 -7.64
CA GLU A 244 -7.56 -21.03 -6.69
C GLU A 244 -8.47 -22.14 -6.12
N PRO A 245 -8.60 -22.22 -4.78
CA PRO A 245 -9.41 -23.22 -4.10
C PRO A 245 -10.92 -23.03 -4.32
#